data_AF-A0A7S3SCH5-F1
#
_entry.id   AF-A0A7S3SCH5-F1
#
_cell.length_a   1.000
_cell.length_b   1.000
_cell.length_c   1.000
_cell.angle_alpha   90.00
_cell.angle_beta   90.00
_cell.angle_gamma   90.00
#
_symmetry.space_group_name_H-M   'P 1'
#
loop_
_entity.id
_entity.type
_entity.pdbx_description
1 polymer ?
#
loop_
_entity_poly.entity_id
_entity_poly.type
_entity_poly.pdbx_seq_one_letter_code
_entity_poly.pdbx_strand_id
1 'polypeptide(L)'
;EVSHAGGHTWRLAGMAPLTIDIQDSVMSAFPIAIAATALTVFALLGFAFGSFLVPLRSVLTTASTLAFVYATLQIVHGGVSYQLLQLHIAAPWESRGVAWIVPVITFTVLTGLNTDYDVFL
;
A
#
# COMPACT_ATOMS: atom_id res chain seq x y z
N GLU A 1 19.71 10.51 9.40
CA GLU A 1 20.21 11.87 9.09
C GLU A 1 21.70 12.00 9.39
N VAL A 2 22.45 12.74 8.55
CA VAL A 2 23.89 13.01 8.73
C VAL A 2 24.04 14.46 9.17
N SER A 3 24.53 14.68 10.39
CA SER A 3 24.89 16.02 10.87
C SER A 3 26.37 16.25 10.62
N HIS A 4 26.71 17.37 9.97
CA HIS A 4 28.09 17.78 9.71
C HIS A 4 28.48 18.87 10.71
N ALA A 5 29.15 18.47 11.79
CA ALA A 5 29.82 19.39 12.70
C ALA A 5 31.31 19.03 12.74
N GLY A 6 32.17 19.96 12.33
CA GLY A 6 33.62 19.84 12.45
C GLY A 6 34.33 18.87 11.49
N GLY A 7 33.76 18.57 10.32
CA GLY A 7 34.40 17.69 9.32
C GLY A 7 34.24 16.18 9.58
N HIS A 8 33.55 15.81 10.66
CA HIS A 8 33.18 14.42 10.97
C HIS A 8 31.75 14.11 10.51
N THR A 9 31.55 12.93 9.93
CA THR A 9 30.23 12.41 9.57
C THR A 9 29.67 11.58 10.72
N TRP A 10 28.60 12.04 11.34
CA TRP A 10 27.90 11.30 12.38
C TRP A 10 26.75 10.50 11.76
N ARG A 11 26.64 9.22 12.12
CA ARG A 11 25.54 8.35 11.72
C ARG A 11 24.84 7.83 12.96
N LEU A 12 23.52 7.96 13.01
CA LEU A 12 22.70 7.37 14.06
C LEU A 12 22.48 5.90 13.70
N ALA A 13 22.81 5.00 14.63
CA ALA A 13 22.62 3.56 14.47
C ALA A 13 21.82 3.00 15.66
N GLY A 14 21.11 1.89 15.44
CA GLY A 14 20.24 1.25 16.42
C GLY A 14 18.94 0.76 15.77
N MET A 15 18.17 -0.06 16.49
CA MET A 15 16.94 -0.68 15.94
C MET A 15 15.85 0.34 15.58
N ALA A 16 15.66 1.37 16.41
CA ALA A 16 14.64 2.39 16.15
C ALA A 16 14.98 3.26 14.92
N PRO A 17 16.19 3.86 14.79
CA PRO A 17 16.59 4.58 13.58
C PRO A 17 16.55 3.70 12.33
N LEU A 18 17.02 2.44 12.42
CA LEU A 18 16.98 1.50 11.29
C LEU A 18 15.55 1.25 10.79
N THR A 19 14.59 1.10 11.70
CA THR A 19 13.19 0.83 11.33
C THR A 19 12.57 2.03 10.62
N ILE A 20 12.87 3.25 11.07
CA ILE A 20 12.41 4.49 10.45
C ILE A 20 13.08 4.68 9.09
N ASP A 21 14.39 4.49 8.98
CA ASP A 21 15.14 4.61 7.72
C ASP A 21 14.62 3.61 6.66
N ILE A 22 14.31 2.38 7.06
CA ILE A 22 13.69 1.37 6.18
C ILE A 22 12.29 1.83 5.76
N GLN A 23 11.45 2.25 6.71
CA GLN A 23 10.09 2.70 6.44
C GLN A 23 10.09 3.87 5.44
N ASP A 24 10.93 4.89 5.65
CA ASP A 24 11.03 6.07 4.78
C ASP A 24 11.56 5.70 3.39
N SER A 25 12.55 4.81 3.32
CA SER A 25 13.09 4.32 2.04
C SER A 25 12.04 3.54 1.24
N VAL A 26 11.24 2.70 1.90
CA VAL A 26 10.19 1.93 1.24
C VAL A 26 9.02 2.83 0.83
N MET A 27 8.56 3.70 1.73
CA MET A 27 7.41 4.57 1.47
C MET A 27 7.71 5.64 0.41
N SER A 28 8.96 6.07 0.28
CA SER A 28 9.37 6.98 -0.82
C SER A 28 9.42 6.27 -2.18
N ALA A 29 9.78 4.99 -2.23
CA ALA A 29 9.76 4.18 -3.45
C ALA A 29 8.36 3.65 -3.82
N PHE A 30 7.45 3.56 -2.85
CA PHE A 30 6.15 2.93 -3.02
C PHE A 30 5.27 3.57 -4.13
N PRO A 31 5.17 4.90 -4.27
CA PRO A 31 4.43 5.52 -5.38
C PRO A 31 4.97 5.12 -6.76
N ILE A 32 6.30 4.99 -6.88
CA ILE A 32 6.95 4.54 -8.11
C ILE A 32 6.58 3.09 -8.41
N ALA A 33 6.58 2.23 -7.38
CA ALA A 33 6.17 0.83 -7.51
C ALA A 33 4.70 0.68 -7.95
N ILE A 34 3.79 1.51 -7.41
CA ILE A 34 2.38 1.53 -7.82
C ILE A 34 2.26 1.93 -9.29
N ALA A 35 2.90 3.04 -9.69
CA ALA A 35 2.85 3.52 -11.07
C ALA A 35 3.44 2.51 -12.06
N ALA A 36 4.59 1.91 -11.72
CA ALA A 36 5.21 0.88 -12.53
C ALA A 36 4.30 -0.35 -12.68
N THR A 37 3.74 -0.85 -11.58
CA THR A 37 2.82 -2.00 -11.60
C THR A 37 1.58 -1.69 -12.43
N ALA A 38 0.96 -0.53 -12.23
CA ALA A 38 -0.23 -0.13 -12.99
C ALA A 38 0.07 -0.03 -14.50
N LEU A 39 1.22 0.54 -14.88
CA LEU A 39 1.66 0.62 -16.27
C LEU A 39 1.93 -0.76 -16.87
N THR A 40 2.59 -1.65 -16.12
CA THR A 40 2.86 -3.03 -16.55
C THR A 40 1.57 -3.80 -16.76
N VAL A 41 0.63 -3.76 -15.82
CA VAL A 41 -0.70 -4.39 -15.94
C VAL A 41 -1.44 -3.81 -17.13
N PHE A 42 -1.44 -2.49 -17.29
CA PHE A 42 -2.09 -1.82 -18.41
C PHE A 42 -1.54 -2.28 -19.77
N ALA A 43 -0.21 -2.36 -19.90
CA ALA A 43 0.45 -2.81 -21.11
C ALA A 43 0.20 -4.30 -21.40
N LEU A 44 0.25 -5.17 -20.37
CA LEU A 44 0.00 -6.60 -20.51
C LEU A 44 -1.44 -6.88 -20.96
N LEU A 45 -2.43 -6.28 -20.28
CA LEU A 45 -3.85 -6.45 -20.65
C LEU A 45 -4.16 -5.79 -22.00
N GLY A 46 -3.61 -4.60 -22.25
CA GLY A 46 -3.78 -3.91 -23.53
C GLY A 46 -3.24 -4.73 -24.71
N PHE A 47 -2.09 -5.39 -24.54
CA PHE A 47 -1.53 -6.29 -25.54
C PHE A 47 -2.33 -7.61 -25.66
N ALA A 48 -2.73 -8.20 -24.53
CA ALA A 48 -3.46 -9.48 -24.52
C ALA A 48 -4.85 -9.39 -25.15
N PHE A 49 -5.60 -8.32 -24.89
CA PHE A 49 -6.97 -8.15 -25.35
C PHE A 49 -7.10 -7.24 -26.58
N GLY A 50 -6.03 -6.56 -27.00
CA GLY A 50 -6.05 -5.62 -28.13
C GLY A 50 -7.00 -4.43 -27.94
N SER A 51 -7.40 -4.13 -26.71
CA SER A 51 -8.37 -3.09 -26.37
C SER A 51 -7.85 -2.20 -25.26
N PHE A 52 -8.09 -0.90 -25.37
CA PHE A 52 -7.73 0.10 -24.35
C PHE A 52 -8.76 0.16 -23.20
N LEU A 53 -10.02 -0.21 -23.46
CA LEU A 53 -11.09 -0.13 -22.45
C LEU A 53 -10.96 -1.22 -21.38
N VAL A 54 -10.48 -2.40 -21.75
CA VAL A 54 -10.27 -3.53 -20.84
C VAL A 54 -9.24 -3.21 -19.74
N PRO A 55 -8.00 -2.78 -20.07
CA PRO A 55 -7.01 -2.43 -19.06
C PRO A 55 -7.42 -1.21 -18.23
N LEU A 56 -8.12 -0.21 -18.82
CA LEU A 56 -8.63 0.93 -18.06
C LEU A 56 -9.66 0.50 -17.02
N ARG A 57 -10.61 -0.38 -17.39
CA ARG A 57 -11.59 -0.94 -16.46
C ARG A 57 -10.88 -1.67 -15.32
N SER A 58 -9.91 -2.52 -15.64
CA SER A 58 -9.14 -3.32 -14.67
C SER A 58 -8.39 -2.45 -13.65
N VAL A 59 -7.73 -1.38 -14.10
CA VAL A 59 -7.03 -0.46 -13.20
C VAL A 59 -8.00 0.28 -12.28
N LEU A 60 -9.16 0.71 -12.80
CA LEU A 60 -10.18 1.40 -12.01
C LEU A 60 -10.83 0.50 -10.96
N THR A 61 -11.17 -0.75 -11.33
CA THR A 61 -11.73 -1.71 -10.37
C THR A 61 -10.72 -2.07 -9.30
N THR A 62 -9.45 -2.28 -9.68
CA THR A 62 -8.36 -2.54 -8.73
C THR A 62 -8.15 -1.38 -7.76
N ALA A 63 -8.14 -0.14 -8.27
CA ALA A 63 -8.02 1.05 -7.44
C ALA A 63 -9.19 1.19 -6.45
N SER A 64 -10.42 0.91 -6.90
CA SER A 64 -11.61 0.92 -6.03
C SER A 64 -11.52 -0.14 -4.93
N THR A 65 -11.08 -1.35 -5.26
CA THR A 65 -10.89 -2.44 -4.28
C THR A 65 -9.83 -2.07 -3.25
N LEU A 66 -8.69 -1.51 -3.69
CA LEU A 66 -7.64 -1.04 -2.79
C LEU A 66 -8.12 0.07 -1.87
N ALA A 67 -8.84 1.06 -2.40
CA ALA A 67 -9.40 2.15 -1.62
C ALA A 67 -10.35 1.63 -0.53
N PHE A 68 -11.22 0.67 -0.87
CA PHE A 68 -12.13 0.05 0.08
C PHE A 68 -11.36 -0.71 1.18
N VAL A 69 -10.39 -1.55 0.80
CA VAL A 69 -9.59 -2.33 1.76
C VAL A 69 -8.80 -1.42 2.70
N TYR A 70 -8.15 -0.37 2.19
CA TYR A 70 -7.42 0.57 3.04
C TYR A 70 -8.33 1.41 3.93
N ALA A 71 -9.51 1.80 3.45
CA ALA A 71 -10.50 2.45 4.29
C ALA A 71 -10.94 1.53 5.45
N THR A 72 -11.26 0.26 5.16
CA THR A 72 -11.61 -0.73 6.19
C THR A 72 -10.46 -0.98 7.16
N LEU A 73 -9.23 -1.08 6.66
CA LEU A 73 -8.03 -1.26 7.49
C LEU A 73 -7.87 -0.11 8.48
N GLN A 74 -8.02 1.12 8.01
CA GLN A 74 -7.96 2.33 8.84
C GLN A 74 -9.10 2.39 9.85
N ILE A 75 -10.29 1.92 9.50
CA ILE A 75 -11.44 1.84 10.42
C ILE A 75 -11.14 0.86 11.57
N VAL A 76 -10.69 -0.35 11.25
CA VAL A 76 -10.46 -1.43 12.21
C VAL A 76 -9.32 -1.09 13.17
N HIS A 77 -8.22 -0.52 12.66
CA HIS A 77 -7.03 -0.21 13.44
C HIS A 77 -7.03 1.21 14.05
N GLY A 78 -7.78 2.14 13.45
CA GLY A 78 -7.92 3.51 13.92
C GLY A 78 -8.98 3.68 15.02
N GLY A 79 -9.83 2.68 15.24
CA GLY A 79 -10.82 2.68 16.32
C GLY A 79 -11.96 3.67 16.11
N VAL A 80 -12.45 3.83 14.87
CA VAL A 80 -13.59 4.69 14.58
C VAL A 80 -14.86 4.05 15.15
N SER A 81 -15.48 4.71 16.15
CA SER A 81 -16.77 4.28 16.70
C SER A 81 -17.87 4.65 15.72
N TYR A 82 -18.40 3.67 14.99
CA TYR A 82 -19.55 3.87 14.11
C TYR A 82 -20.84 3.88 14.94
N GLN A 83 -21.20 5.05 15.47
CA GLN A 83 -22.44 5.26 16.21
C GLN A 83 -23.69 4.84 15.43
N LEU A 84 -23.66 4.90 14.09
CA LEU A 84 -24.77 4.51 13.22
C LEU A 84 -25.03 2.99 13.19
N LEU A 85 -24.00 2.17 13.38
CA LEU A 85 -24.08 0.70 13.37
C LEU A 85 -24.02 0.09 14.77
N GLN A 86 -23.87 0.91 15.82
CA GLN A 86 -23.62 0.47 17.20
C GLN A 86 -22.48 -0.56 17.35
N LEU A 87 -21.57 -0.62 16.37
CA LEU A 87 -20.44 -1.55 16.37
C LEU A 87 -19.20 -0.85 16.92
N HIS A 88 -18.70 -1.35 18.05
CA HIS A 88 -17.35 -1.07 18.51
C HIS A 88 -16.40 -2.10 17.89
N ILE A 89 -15.87 -1.76 16.71
CA ILE A 89 -14.78 -2.52 16.11
C ILE A 89 -13.48 -1.92 16.64
N ALA A 90 -13.00 -2.48 17.74
CA ALA A 90 -11.66 -2.23 18.23
C ALA A 90 -10.87 -3.52 18.07
N ALA A 91 -9.75 -3.43 17.36
CA ALA A 91 -8.87 -4.57 17.24
C ALA A 91 -8.29 -4.93 18.64
N PRO A 92 -8.18 -6.22 19.00
CA PRO A 92 -7.88 -6.65 20.37
C PRO A 92 -6.43 -6.40 20.82
N TRP A 93 -5.62 -5.73 20.00
CA TRP A 93 -4.20 -5.46 20.25
C TRP A 93 -3.97 -4.04 20.78
N GLU A 94 -3.03 -3.91 21.72
CA GLU A 94 -2.71 -2.64 22.39
C GLU A 94 -2.05 -1.59 21.47
N SER A 95 -1.48 -2.02 20.34
CA SER A 95 -0.80 -1.11 19.41
C SER A 95 -1.80 -0.45 18.46
N ARG A 96 -1.95 0.87 18.59
CA ARG A 96 -2.78 1.69 17.71
C ARG A 96 -2.06 1.90 16.37
N GLY A 97 -2.77 1.63 15.28
CA GLY A 97 -2.27 1.85 13.92
C GLY A 97 -1.97 0.56 13.16
N VAL A 98 -1.56 0.74 11.91
CA VAL A 98 -1.24 -0.31 10.95
C VAL A 98 0.27 -0.34 10.78
N ALA A 99 0.88 -1.53 10.81
CA ALA A 99 2.30 -1.67 10.52
C ALA A 99 2.60 -1.22 9.07
N TRP A 100 3.66 -0.44 8.88
CA TRP A 100 4.00 0.19 7.59
C TRP A 100 4.15 -0.81 6.43
N ILE A 101 4.47 -2.07 6.72
CA ILE A 101 4.64 -3.13 5.72
C ILE A 101 3.30 -3.67 5.19
N VAL A 102 2.21 -3.57 5.98
CA VAL A 102 0.91 -4.16 5.63
C VAL A 102 0.35 -3.56 4.33
N PRO A 103 0.29 -2.23 4.15
CA PRO A 103 -0.19 -1.65 2.89
C PRO A 103 0.59 -2.11 1.65
N VAL A 104 1.90 -2.31 1.79
CA VAL A 104 2.80 -2.73 0.70
C VAL A 104 2.51 -4.17 0.27
N ILE A 105 2.37 -5.08 1.23
CA ILE A 105 2.04 -6.49 0.96
C ILE A 105 0.61 -6.58 0.40
N THR A 106 -0.35 -5.91 1.03
CA THR A 106 -1.75 -5.91 0.59
C THR A 106 -1.90 -5.36 -0.83
N PHE A 107 -1.16 -4.30 -1.19
CA PHE A 107 -1.14 -3.77 -2.56
C PHE A 107 -0.73 -4.85 -3.57
N THR A 108 0.40 -5.50 -3.30
CA THR A 108 0.99 -6.50 -4.20
C THR A 108 0.05 -7.70 -4.38
N VAL A 109 -0.50 -8.21 -3.27
CA VAL A 109 -1.41 -9.36 -3.29
C VAL A 109 -2.72 -9.03 -4.02
N LEU A 110 -3.36 -7.90 -3.70
CA LEU A 110 -4.64 -7.54 -4.32
C LEU A 110 -4.50 -7.20 -5.79
N THR A 111 -3.42 -6.53 -6.18
CA THR A 111 -3.17 -6.19 -7.58
C THR A 111 -2.93 -7.45 -8.42
N GLY A 112 -2.13 -8.40 -7.91
CA GLY A 112 -1.91 -9.69 -8.58
C GLY A 112 -3.20 -10.48 -8.71
N LEU A 113 -3.94 -10.62 -7.60
CA LEU A 113 -5.20 -11.36 -7.58
C LEU A 113 -6.24 -10.76 -8.52
N ASN A 114 -6.43 -9.43 -8.52
CA ASN A 114 -7.37 -8.78 -9.45
C ASN A 114 -6.96 -8.95 -10.92
N THR A 115 -5.66 -8.83 -11.21
CA THR A 115 -5.15 -9.00 -12.58
C THR A 115 -5.37 -10.43 -13.08
N ASP A 116 -5.13 -11.43 -12.23
CA ASP A 116 -5.40 -12.84 -12.56
C ASP A 116 -6.89 -13.05 -12.86
N TYR A 117 -7.80 -12.50 -12.04
CA TYR A 117 -9.24 -12.59 -12.31
C TYR A 117 -9.64 -11.91 -13.62
N ASP A 118 -9.09 -10.73 -13.93
CA ASP A 118 -9.40 -10.01 -15.18
C ASP A 118 -8.88 -10.73 -16.44
N VAL A 119 -7.87 -11.60 -16.32
CA VAL A 119 -7.34 -12.39 -17.44
C VAL A 119 -8.11 -13.69 -17.64
N PHE A 120 -8.58 -14.33 -16.56
CA PHE A 120 -9.25 -15.63 -16.63
C PHE A 120 -10.77 -15.55 -16.84
N LEU A 121 -11.42 -14.44 -16.47
CA LEU A 121 -12.86 -14.20 -16.70
C LEU A 121 -13.11 -13.47 -18.03
#